data_AF-A0A838RQ58-F1
#
_entry.id   AF-A0A838RQ58-F1
#
_cell.length_a   1.000
_cell.length_b   1.000
_cell.length_c   1.000
_cell.angle_alpha   90.00
_cell.angle_beta   90.00
_cell.angle_gamma   90.00
#
_symmetry.space_group_name_H-M   'P 1'
#
loop_
_entity.id
_entity.type
_entity.pdbx_description
1 polymer ?
#
loop_
_entity_poly.entity_id
_entity_poly.type
_entity_poly.pdbx_seq_one_letter_code
_entity_poly.pdbx_strand_id
1 'polypeptide(L)'
;MRSLSPDHFVALVDFLAAHVIGEAARDALLTEAFYQVDPRLYHSLDQGGAPRDFAMRLVRSLLDYETLPTGEHALAALLEVLRAQVGTSWQAQIDDWLQQWGLASRHALAQEDVPALVKGGVASSLSLSAASRRRLLELLALRAGILTVLDRQTFLEDAGLAQFISKLPLGGSAEDFAAALVRALQQQGQLSGTGEPALVPLLRLLRERVVGHPQEATFLEGLLAPYEVGRPLKLFVSYRRHSWPFTHRLAEALSQRLQAEIFIDYQKIDQANFASSIEQHLHTSDVVLLVVTHDTFGPRIHEAEDWLRREVALARALGKPLLLISVDGQLPPPDSDLPTDLHGL
;
A
#
# COMPACT_ATOMS: atom_id res chain seq x y z
N MET A 1 -8.22 -15.03 30.09
CA MET A 1 -8.63 -16.38 29.62
C MET A 1 -10.11 -16.46 29.28
N ARG A 2 -10.47 -16.11 28.04
CA ARG A 2 -11.68 -16.65 27.42
C ARG A 2 -11.36 -18.10 27.02
N SER A 3 -11.93 -19.08 27.73
CA SER A 3 -11.77 -20.48 27.36
C SER A 3 -12.77 -20.84 26.26
N LEU A 4 -12.31 -21.50 25.20
CA LEU A 4 -13.21 -22.14 24.22
C LEU A 4 -14.11 -23.16 24.94
N SER A 5 -15.34 -23.34 24.45
CA SER A 5 -16.17 -24.45 24.91
C SER A 5 -15.48 -25.78 24.57
N PRO A 6 -15.74 -26.87 25.32
CA PRO A 6 -15.15 -28.17 25.04
C PRO A 6 -15.39 -28.63 23.59
N ASP A 7 -16.59 -28.37 23.06
CA ASP A 7 -16.97 -28.75 21.69
C ASP A 7 -16.20 -27.94 20.64
N HIS A 8 -16.05 -26.63 20.85
CA HIS A 8 -15.26 -25.77 19.96
C HIS A 8 -13.77 -26.11 20.00
N PHE A 9 -13.24 -26.44 21.18
CA PHE A 9 -11.86 -26.88 21.33
C PHE A 9 -11.60 -28.18 20.55
N VAL A 10 -12.49 -29.17 20.67
CA VAL A 10 -12.36 -30.44 19.93
C VAL A 10 -12.46 -30.21 18.42
N ALA A 11 -13.44 -29.44 17.96
CA ALA A 11 -13.63 -29.14 16.54
C ALA A 11 -12.39 -28.45 15.94
N LEU A 12 -11.81 -27.49 16.65
CA LEU A 12 -10.59 -26.79 16.22
C LEU A 12 -9.37 -27.71 16.19
N VAL A 13 -9.21 -28.57 17.20
CA VAL A 13 -8.11 -29.54 17.24
C VAL A 13 -8.21 -30.54 16.08
N ASP A 14 -9.39 -31.07 15.80
CA ASP A 14 -9.59 -32.01 14.70
C ASP A 14 -9.38 -31.34 13.34
N PHE A 15 -9.82 -30.08 13.19
CA PHE A 15 -9.52 -29.27 12.01
C PHE A 15 -8.02 -29.07 11.80
N LEU A 16 -7.30 -28.62 12.83
CA LEU A 16 -5.85 -28.41 12.74
C LEU A 16 -5.11 -29.71 12.46
N ALA A 17 -5.47 -30.81 13.12
CA ALA A 17 -4.84 -32.10 12.93
C ALA A 17 -4.90 -32.60 11.48
N ALA A 18 -5.97 -32.27 10.75
CA ALA A 18 -6.12 -32.60 9.34
C ALA A 18 -5.21 -31.77 8.41
N HIS A 19 -4.77 -30.58 8.85
CA HIS A 19 -3.97 -29.63 8.05
C HIS A 19 -2.48 -29.59 8.42
N VAL A 20 -2.09 -30.23 9.53
CA VAL A 20 -0.71 -30.25 10.04
C VAL A 20 -0.08 -31.65 10.00
N ILE A 21 -0.38 -32.39 8.93
CA ILE A 21 0.11 -33.75 8.71
C ILE A 21 1.59 -33.69 8.31
N GLY A 22 2.45 -34.10 9.24
CA GLY A 22 3.91 -34.12 9.06
C GLY A 22 4.61 -32.88 9.60
N GLU A 23 5.88 -33.04 9.97
CA GLU A 23 6.67 -31.98 10.60
C GLU A 23 6.94 -30.80 9.65
N ALA A 24 7.15 -31.06 8.36
CA ALA A 24 7.37 -30.00 7.37
C ALA A 24 6.15 -29.06 7.22
N ALA A 25 4.92 -29.61 7.27
CA ALA A 25 3.70 -28.80 7.21
C ALA A 25 3.52 -27.94 8.47
N ARG A 26 3.90 -28.48 9.64
CA ARG A 26 3.90 -27.75 10.92
C ARG A 26 4.89 -26.60 10.90
N ASP A 27 6.12 -26.87 10.46
CA ASP A 27 7.20 -25.89 10.39
C ASP A 27 6.84 -24.72 9.47
N ALA A 28 6.32 -25.02 8.27
CA ALA A 28 5.87 -24.01 7.32
C ALA A 28 4.76 -23.13 7.91
N LEU A 29 3.72 -23.75 8.49
CA LEU A 29 2.59 -23.04 9.09
C LEU A 29 3.03 -22.13 10.24
N LEU A 30 3.85 -22.65 11.16
CA LEU A 30 4.31 -21.89 12.32
C LEU A 30 5.31 -20.79 11.92
N THR A 31 6.13 -21.03 10.90
CA THR A 31 7.05 -20.02 10.38
C THR A 31 6.29 -18.82 9.83
N GLU A 32 5.28 -19.06 9.01
CA GLU A 32 4.45 -18.02 8.42
C GLU A 32 3.62 -17.27 9.49
N ALA A 33 3.08 -18.00 10.47
CA ALA A 33 2.27 -17.40 11.53
C ALA A 33 3.09 -16.59 12.55
N PHE A 34 4.28 -17.07 12.93
CA PHE A 34 4.96 -16.58 14.13
C PHE A 34 6.43 -16.19 13.96
N TYR A 35 7.20 -16.78 13.03
CA TYR A 35 8.65 -16.55 13.00
C TYR A 35 9.02 -15.08 12.77
N GLN A 36 8.27 -14.38 11.92
CA GLN A 36 8.52 -12.95 11.64
C GLN A 36 7.88 -12.00 12.66
N VAL A 37 6.85 -12.47 13.38
CA VAL A 37 6.05 -11.63 14.29
C VAL A 37 6.57 -11.75 15.73
N ASP A 38 6.81 -12.98 16.17
CA ASP A 38 7.35 -13.31 17.48
C ASP A 38 8.18 -14.62 17.45
N PRO A 39 9.50 -14.52 17.17
CA PRO A 39 10.39 -15.67 17.14
C PRO A 39 10.41 -16.46 18.46
N ARG A 40 10.08 -15.83 19.60
CA ARG A 40 10.13 -16.49 20.91
C ARG A 40 8.97 -17.47 21.06
N LEU A 41 7.77 -17.06 20.64
CA LEU A 41 6.62 -17.95 20.58
C LEU A 41 6.92 -19.11 19.65
N TYR A 42 7.43 -18.85 18.45
CA TYR A 42 7.81 -19.90 17.49
C TYR A 42 8.72 -20.97 18.10
N HIS A 43 9.82 -20.57 18.75
CA HIS A 43 10.76 -21.50 19.37
C HIS A 43 10.23 -22.21 20.62
N SER A 44 9.15 -21.72 21.22
CA SER A 44 8.52 -22.34 22.39
C SER A 44 7.54 -23.47 22.05
N LEU A 45 7.12 -23.58 20.78
CA LEU A 45 6.15 -24.56 20.31
C LEU A 45 6.81 -25.89 19.96
N ASP A 46 6.47 -26.94 20.71
CA ASP A 46 6.89 -28.31 20.40
C ASP A 46 6.15 -28.83 19.15
N GLN A 47 6.90 -29.10 18.09
CA GLN A 47 6.37 -29.57 16.80
C GLN A 47 6.26 -31.10 16.69
N GLY A 48 6.70 -31.85 17.71
CA GLY A 48 6.79 -33.31 17.66
C GLY A 48 5.45 -34.05 17.87
N GLY A 49 5.46 -35.35 17.55
CA GLY A 49 4.37 -36.27 17.89
C GLY A 49 3.23 -36.37 16.86
N ALA A 50 2.17 -37.08 17.23
CA ALA A 50 1.02 -37.31 16.34
C ALA A 50 0.29 -35.99 16.02
N PRO A 51 -0.28 -35.83 14.81
CA PRO A 51 -0.91 -34.57 14.38
C PRO A 51 -1.95 -34.02 15.36
N ARG A 52 -2.77 -34.90 15.94
CA ARG A 52 -3.79 -34.50 16.91
C ARG A 52 -3.21 -34.06 18.25
N ASP A 53 -2.18 -34.73 18.73
CA ASP A 53 -1.51 -34.37 19.98
C ASP A 53 -0.78 -33.03 19.85
N PHE A 54 -0.13 -32.82 18.69
CA PHE A 54 0.45 -31.53 18.33
C PHE A 54 -0.61 -30.43 18.28
N ALA A 55 -1.70 -30.63 17.53
CA ALA A 55 -2.78 -29.64 17.41
C ALA A 55 -3.38 -29.27 18.77
N MET A 56 -3.58 -30.24 19.65
CA MET A 56 -4.06 -30.01 21.02
C MET A 56 -3.08 -29.16 21.84
N ARG A 57 -1.78 -29.46 21.80
CA ARG A 57 -0.76 -28.65 22.50
C ARG A 57 -0.68 -27.24 21.93
N LEU A 58 -0.69 -27.12 20.60
CA LEU A 58 -0.65 -25.85 19.90
C LEU A 58 -1.81 -24.94 20.30
N VAL A 59 -3.06 -25.41 20.23
CA VAL A 59 -4.23 -24.60 20.60
C VAL A 59 -4.15 -24.12 22.05
N ARG A 60 -3.74 -24.99 22.98
CA ARG A 60 -3.55 -24.61 24.40
C ARG A 60 -2.50 -23.53 24.54
N SER A 61 -1.31 -23.74 23.96
CA SER A 61 -0.22 -22.76 24.02
C SER A 61 -0.65 -21.40 23.45
N LEU A 62 -1.40 -21.36 22.35
CA LEU A 62 -1.85 -20.11 21.73
C LEU A 62 -2.98 -19.41 22.50
N LEU A 63 -3.84 -20.17 23.19
CA LEU A 63 -4.84 -19.60 24.11
C LEU A 63 -4.18 -19.05 25.37
N ASP A 64 -3.14 -19.71 25.89
CA ASP A 64 -2.38 -19.27 27.06
C ASP A 64 -1.49 -18.06 26.72
N TYR A 65 -0.98 -17.97 25.48
CA TYR A 65 -0.20 -16.83 25.00
C TYR A 65 -1.06 -15.56 24.86
N GLU A 66 -2.36 -15.72 24.60
CA GLU A 66 -3.34 -14.66 24.34
C GLU A 66 -2.97 -13.76 23.15
N THR A 67 -2.09 -12.78 23.31
CA THR A 67 -1.90 -11.69 22.32
C THR A 67 -0.45 -11.58 21.83
N LEU A 68 -0.27 -11.45 20.51
CA LEU A 68 1.02 -11.18 19.88
C LEU A 68 1.44 -9.70 20.09
N PRO A 69 2.72 -9.35 19.86
CA PRO A 69 3.18 -7.95 19.91
C PRO A 69 2.42 -7.01 18.96
N THR A 70 1.85 -7.55 17.88
CA THR A 70 1.00 -6.84 16.91
C THR A 70 -0.39 -6.48 17.46
N GLY A 71 -0.78 -6.99 18.63
CA GLY A 71 -2.09 -6.79 19.23
C GLY A 71 -3.16 -7.78 18.75
N GLU A 72 -2.85 -8.65 17.80
CA GLU A 72 -3.74 -9.74 17.37
C GLU A 72 -3.64 -10.94 18.33
N HIS A 73 -4.71 -11.72 18.45
CA HIS A 73 -4.68 -12.93 19.25
C HIS A 73 -3.84 -14.01 18.55
N ALA A 74 -2.97 -14.71 19.27
CA ALA A 74 -2.03 -15.67 18.67
C ALA A 74 -2.74 -16.80 17.90
N LEU A 75 -3.86 -17.29 18.45
CA LEU A 75 -4.73 -18.24 17.76
C LEU A 75 -5.38 -17.67 16.49
N ALA A 76 -5.72 -16.37 16.47
CA ALA A 76 -6.29 -15.74 15.28
C ALA A 76 -5.25 -15.62 14.15
N ALA A 77 -4.00 -15.28 14.49
CA ALA A 77 -2.90 -15.23 13.52
C ALA A 77 -2.68 -16.58 12.83
N LEU A 78 -2.71 -17.68 13.59
CA LEU A 78 -2.61 -19.04 13.03
C LEU A 78 -3.76 -19.36 12.07
N LEU A 79 -5.00 -19.04 12.48
CA LEU A 79 -6.20 -19.32 11.71
C LEU A 79 -6.23 -18.53 10.40
N GLU A 80 -5.75 -17.29 10.38
CA GLU A 80 -5.64 -16.46 9.17
C GLU A 80 -4.63 -17.04 8.15
N VAL A 81 -3.50 -17.57 8.62
CA VAL A 81 -2.56 -18.27 7.73
C VAL A 81 -3.21 -19.50 7.11
N LEU A 82 -3.90 -20.32 7.93
CA LEU A 82 -4.62 -21.49 7.44
C LEU A 82 -5.76 -21.14 6.50
N ARG A 83 -6.45 -20.03 6.75
CA ARG A 83 -7.53 -19.52 5.90
C ARG A 83 -7.06 -19.32 4.45
N ALA A 84 -5.84 -18.87 4.23
CA ALA A 84 -5.26 -18.69 2.90
C ALA A 84 -5.00 -20.02 2.16
N GLN A 85 -4.95 -21.14 2.90
CA GLN A 85 -4.55 -22.46 2.39
C GLN A 85 -5.74 -23.44 2.25
N VAL A 86 -6.94 -23.06 2.69
CA VAL A 86 -8.14 -23.90 2.66
C VAL A 86 -9.19 -23.40 1.67
N GLY A 87 -10.10 -24.29 1.26
CA GLY A 87 -11.22 -23.96 0.37
C GLY A 87 -12.27 -23.04 1.01
N THR A 88 -13.11 -22.42 0.18
CA THR A 88 -14.09 -21.38 0.57
C THR A 88 -15.02 -21.78 1.72
N SER A 89 -15.43 -23.05 1.80
CA SER A 89 -16.25 -23.54 2.92
C SER A 89 -15.54 -23.46 4.26
N TRP A 90 -14.24 -23.78 4.30
CA TRP A 90 -13.45 -23.72 5.52
C TRP A 90 -13.03 -22.30 5.85
N GLN A 91 -12.84 -21.43 4.84
CA GLN A 91 -12.63 -20.01 5.07
C GLN A 91 -13.82 -19.39 5.83
N ALA A 92 -15.05 -19.66 5.38
CA ALA A 92 -16.26 -19.18 6.06
C ALA A 92 -16.37 -19.71 7.51
N GLN A 93 -15.98 -20.97 7.74
CA GLN A 93 -15.97 -21.55 9.08
C GLN A 93 -14.94 -20.90 10.01
N ILE A 94 -13.74 -20.59 9.48
CA ILE A 94 -12.71 -19.85 10.21
C ILE A 94 -13.20 -18.44 10.55
N ASP A 95 -13.83 -17.75 9.59
CA ASP A 95 -14.38 -16.40 9.80
C ASP A 95 -15.45 -16.40 10.90
N ASP A 96 -16.35 -17.38 10.89
CA ASP A 96 -17.37 -17.57 11.95
C ASP A 96 -16.74 -17.81 13.32
N TRP A 97 -15.69 -18.66 13.41
CA TRP A 97 -14.97 -18.90 14.66
C TRP A 97 -14.27 -17.65 15.20
N LEU A 98 -13.56 -16.91 14.34
CA LEU A 98 -12.88 -15.67 14.73
C LEU A 98 -13.89 -14.66 15.29
N GLN A 99 -15.04 -14.52 14.62
CA GLN A 99 -16.11 -13.62 15.05
C GLN A 99 -16.77 -14.10 16.36
N GLN A 100 -17.18 -15.37 16.42
CA GLN A 100 -17.90 -15.95 17.57
C GLN A 100 -17.05 -15.92 18.85
N TRP A 101 -15.74 -16.18 18.73
CA TRP A 101 -14.84 -16.21 19.88
C TRP A 101 -14.28 -14.82 20.23
N GLY A 102 -14.56 -13.83 19.37
CA GLY A 102 -14.10 -12.45 19.53
C GLY A 102 -12.59 -12.37 19.63
N LEU A 103 -11.89 -13.18 18.83
CA LEU A 103 -10.43 -13.15 18.75
C LEU A 103 -10.04 -12.01 17.83
N ALA A 104 -9.23 -11.08 18.32
CA ALA A 104 -8.73 -9.98 17.51
C ALA A 104 -7.88 -10.53 16.36
N SER A 105 -8.42 -10.53 15.13
CA SER A 105 -7.70 -10.94 13.92
C SER A 105 -7.10 -9.72 13.23
N ARG A 106 -6.07 -9.94 12.42
CA ARG A 106 -5.44 -8.89 11.61
C ARG A 106 -6.46 -8.21 10.66
N HIS A 107 -7.41 -8.98 10.12
CA HIS A 107 -8.52 -8.45 9.34
C HIS A 107 -9.51 -7.63 10.17
N ALA A 108 -9.87 -8.06 11.38
CA ALA A 108 -10.77 -7.31 12.25
C ALA A 108 -10.12 -6.01 12.74
N LEU A 109 -8.83 -6.05 13.10
CA LEU A 109 -8.04 -4.87 13.45
C LEU A 109 -7.91 -3.90 12.27
N ALA A 110 -7.81 -4.41 11.03
CA ALA A 110 -7.82 -3.60 9.82
C ALA A 110 -9.21 -3.05 9.46
N GLN A 111 -10.31 -3.76 9.79
CA GLN A 111 -11.69 -3.35 9.51
C GLN A 111 -12.25 -2.38 10.56
N GLU A 112 -11.85 -2.49 11.83
CA GLU A 112 -12.18 -1.50 12.88
C GLU A 112 -11.40 -0.18 12.69
N ASP A 113 -10.30 -0.19 11.93
CA ASP A 113 -9.49 0.99 11.57
C ASP A 113 -10.00 1.74 10.32
N VAL A 114 -11.07 1.26 9.65
CA VAL A 114 -11.75 2.04 8.60
C VAL A 114 -12.76 2.97 9.28
N PRO A 115 -12.63 4.31 9.16
CA PRO A 115 -13.64 5.22 9.67
C PRO A 115 -14.99 4.81 9.09
N ALA A 116 -15.99 4.58 9.95
CA ALA A 116 -17.36 4.34 9.50
C ALA A 116 -17.71 5.39 8.45
N LEU A 117 -17.94 4.94 7.21
CA LEU A 117 -18.33 5.79 6.10
C LEU A 117 -19.56 6.59 6.54
N VAL A 118 -19.33 7.85 6.94
CA VAL A 118 -20.41 8.82 7.07
C VAL A 118 -20.91 9.00 5.65
N LYS A 119 -22.03 8.36 5.34
CA LYS A 119 -22.76 8.57 4.10
C LYS A 119 -23.16 10.05 4.05
N GLY A 120 -22.36 10.86 3.37
CA GLY A 120 -22.64 12.26 3.07
C GLY A 120 -21.70 13.25 3.74
N GLY A 121 -20.75 13.79 2.97
CA GLY A 121 -19.91 14.93 3.33
C GLY A 121 -18.43 14.57 3.47
N VAL A 122 -17.55 15.27 2.72
CA VAL A 122 -16.10 15.20 2.90
C VAL A 122 -15.80 15.53 4.37
N ALA A 123 -15.28 14.57 5.13
CA ALA A 123 -15.02 14.74 6.55
C ALA A 123 -14.10 15.95 6.77
N SER A 124 -14.54 16.90 7.60
CA SER A 124 -13.84 18.16 7.84
C SER A 124 -12.51 18.01 8.60
N SER A 125 -12.22 16.82 9.13
CA SER A 125 -10.98 16.52 9.84
C SER A 125 -10.69 15.02 9.83
N LEU A 126 -9.44 14.65 9.59
CA LEU A 126 -8.98 13.26 9.67
C LEU A 126 -8.65 12.92 11.14
N SER A 127 -9.56 12.21 11.82
CA SER A 127 -9.33 11.66 13.15
C SER A 127 -8.62 10.31 13.07
N LEU A 128 -7.45 10.18 13.73
CA LEU A 128 -6.72 8.92 13.80
C LEU A 128 -7.05 8.18 15.10
N SER A 129 -7.27 6.86 15.03
CA SER A 129 -7.29 5.98 16.20
C SER A 129 -5.93 6.01 16.92
N ALA A 130 -5.87 5.60 18.19
CA ALA A 130 -4.60 5.56 18.92
C ALA A 130 -3.59 4.60 18.26
N ALA A 131 -4.08 3.49 17.69
CA ALA A 131 -3.28 2.52 16.95
C ALA A 131 -2.78 3.10 15.62
N SER A 132 -3.68 3.63 14.78
CA SER A 132 -3.33 4.30 13.52
C SER A 132 -2.35 5.44 13.73
N ARG A 133 -2.53 6.25 14.79
CA ARG A 133 -1.59 7.31 15.15
C ARG A 133 -0.21 6.75 15.49
N ARG A 134 -0.13 5.72 16.33
CA ARG A 134 1.16 5.09 16.69
C ARG A 134 1.86 4.56 15.44
N ARG A 135 1.12 3.87 14.58
CA ARG A 135 1.65 3.30 13.34
C ARG A 135 2.16 4.37 12.37
N LEU A 136 1.41 5.47 12.21
CA LEU A 136 1.85 6.60 11.38
C LEU A 136 3.14 7.23 11.92
N LEU A 137 3.27 7.37 13.24
CA LEU A 137 4.49 7.92 13.84
C LEU A 137 5.71 7.03 13.61
N GLU A 138 5.55 5.72 13.72
CA GLU A 138 6.60 4.75 13.38
C GLU A 138 7.03 4.88 11.91
N LEU A 139 6.06 4.94 10.99
CA LEU A 139 6.36 5.10 9.55
C LEU A 139 7.08 6.41 9.26
N LEU A 140 6.67 7.52 9.86
CA LEU A 140 7.34 8.80 9.67
C LEU A 140 8.78 8.75 10.18
N ALA A 141 9.00 8.22 11.39
CA ALA A 141 10.34 8.14 11.98
C ALA A 141 11.29 7.23 11.17
N LEU A 142 10.78 6.11 10.64
CA LEU A 142 11.59 5.09 9.99
C LEU A 142 11.74 5.26 8.48
N ARG A 143 10.73 5.82 7.79
CA ARG A 143 10.61 5.77 6.32
C ARG A 143 10.53 7.12 5.64
N ALA A 144 10.20 8.20 6.36
CA ALA A 144 10.07 9.51 5.72
C ALA A 144 11.41 10.17 5.36
N GLY A 145 12.55 9.59 5.78
CA GLY A 145 13.88 10.13 5.50
C GLY A 145 14.21 11.39 6.29
N ILE A 146 13.49 11.68 7.38
CA ILE A 146 13.53 12.93 8.16
C ILE A 146 14.65 12.97 9.24
N LEU A 147 15.83 12.41 8.94
CA LEU A 147 16.88 12.19 9.93
C LEU A 147 17.53 13.49 10.38
N THR A 148 17.75 14.43 9.45
CA THR A 148 18.38 15.72 9.74
C THR A 148 17.37 16.88 9.73
N VAL A 149 17.80 18.04 10.24
CA VAL A 149 17.04 19.30 10.15
C VAL A 149 16.68 19.63 8.70
N LEU A 150 17.64 19.46 7.78
CA LEU A 150 17.45 19.75 6.37
C LEU A 150 16.45 18.78 5.72
N ASP A 151 16.53 17.49 6.05
CA ASP A 151 15.57 16.51 5.54
C ASP A 151 14.15 16.82 5.98
N ARG A 152 13.97 17.27 7.24
CA ARG A 152 12.67 17.66 7.78
C ARG A 152 12.08 18.88 7.07
N GLN A 153 12.93 19.86 6.75
CA GLN A 153 12.51 21.05 6.00
C GLN A 153 12.08 20.64 4.59
N THR A 154 12.94 19.89 3.89
CA THR A 154 12.67 19.37 2.54
C THR A 154 11.38 18.56 2.51
N PHE A 155 11.20 17.66 3.48
CA PHE A 155 9.99 16.85 3.60
C PHE A 155 8.71 17.68 3.79
N LEU A 156 8.78 18.76 4.58
CA LEU A 156 7.65 19.67 4.73
C LEU A 156 7.37 20.48 3.46
N GLU A 157 8.41 20.88 2.74
CA GLU A 157 8.28 21.59 1.46
C GLU A 157 7.65 20.69 0.39
N ASP A 158 8.16 19.46 0.23
CA ASP A 158 7.62 18.44 -0.67
C ASP A 158 6.13 18.14 -0.39
N ALA A 159 5.73 18.16 0.89
CA ALA A 159 4.35 17.93 1.29
C ALA A 159 3.44 19.17 1.14
N GLY A 160 3.97 20.34 0.75
CA GLY A 160 3.22 21.60 0.75
C GLY A 160 2.86 22.10 2.16
N LEU A 161 3.68 21.77 3.16
CA LEU A 161 3.50 22.05 4.58
C LEU A 161 4.56 23.01 5.16
N ALA A 162 5.28 23.75 4.31
CA ALA A 162 6.32 24.69 4.71
C ALA A 162 5.87 25.72 5.77
N GLN A 163 4.58 26.11 5.77
CA GLN A 163 3.98 27.00 6.76
C GLN A 163 4.03 26.48 8.21
N PHE A 164 4.29 25.18 8.41
CA PHE A 164 4.45 24.58 9.74
C PHE A 164 5.88 24.60 10.26
N ILE A 165 6.89 24.93 9.44
CA ILE A 165 8.32 24.90 9.80
C ILE A 165 8.59 25.68 11.10
N SER A 166 8.02 26.88 11.23
CA SER A 166 8.24 27.74 12.41
C SER A 166 7.60 27.22 13.71
N LYS A 167 6.71 26.23 13.61
CA LYS A 167 5.96 25.66 14.75
C LYS A 167 6.50 24.31 15.21
N LEU A 168 7.48 23.74 14.51
CA LEU A 168 7.94 22.37 14.71
C LEU A 168 9.36 22.31 15.30
N PRO A 169 9.64 21.33 16.17
CA PRO A 169 10.95 21.14 16.76
C PRO A 169 11.92 20.48 15.77
N LEU A 170 12.48 21.26 14.84
CA LEU A 170 13.35 20.73 13.79
C LEU A 170 14.67 20.11 14.30
N GLY A 171 15.15 20.48 15.49
CA GLY A 171 16.43 20.01 16.04
C GLY A 171 16.35 18.76 16.95
N GLY A 172 15.18 18.15 17.11
CA GLY A 172 14.96 17.00 18.02
C GLY A 172 15.23 15.62 17.40
N SER A 173 14.75 14.56 18.06
CA SER A 173 14.70 13.21 17.45
C SER A 173 13.69 13.16 16.30
N ALA A 174 13.78 12.14 15.45
CA ALA A 174 12.82 11.94 14.35
C ALA A 174 11.42 11.65 14.91
N GLU A 175 11.35 10.92 16.02
CA GLU A 175 10.12 10.57 16.73
C GLU A 175 9.44 11.82 17.32
N ASP A 176 10.21 12.71 17.96
CA ASP A 176 9.68 13.95 18.53
C ASP A 176 9.15 14.87 17.44
N PHE A 177 9.89 14.99 16.32
CA PHE A 177 9.46 15.74 15.15
C PHE A 177 8.17 15.14 14.56
N ALA A 178 8.11 13.83 14.32
CA ALA A 178 6.93 13.16 13.79
C ALA A 178 5.71 13.35 14.70
N ALA A 179 5.89 13.21 16.02
CA ALA A 179 4.84 13.40 17.01
C ALA A 179 4.33 14.84 17.07
N ALA A 180 5.22 15.82 16.96
CA ALA A 180 4.87 17.24 16.89
C ALA A 180 4.15 17.58 15.57
N LEU A 181 4.62 17.05 14.44
CA LEU A 181 4.04 17.26 13.12
C LEU A 181 2.60 16.73 13.05
N VAL A 182 2.39 15.45 13.37
CA VAL A 182 1.05 14.83 13.35
C VAL A 182 0.10 15.60 14.27
N ARG A 183 0.56 16.01 15.45
CA ARG A 183 -0.26 16.81 16.39
C ARG A 183 -0.63 18.17 15.80
N ALA A 184 0.34 18.88 15.20
CA ALA A 184 0.11 20.20 14.61
C ALA A 184 -0.89 20.13 13.44
N LEU A 185 -0.78 19.11 12.58
CA LEU A 185 -1.71 18.91 11.46
C LEU A 185 -3.11 18.53 11.93
N GLN A 186 -3.23 17.65 12.94
CA GLN A 186 -4.53 17.32 13.53
C GLN A 186 -5.21 18.53 14.18
N GLN A 187 -4.43 19.38 14.87
CA GLN A 187 -4.94 20.62 15.47
C GLN A 187 -5.36 21.66 14.43
N GLN A 188 -4.66 21.73 13.30
CA GLN A 188 -5.04 22.61 12.20
C GLN A 188 -6.39 22.21 11.58
N GLY A 189 -6.70 20.91 11.55
CA GLY A 189 -7.89 20.38 10.90
C GLY A 189 -7.74 20.40 9.38
N GLN A 190 -7.91 21.57 8.75
CA GLN A 190 -7.87 21.77 7.29
C GLN A 190 -6.81 22.79 6.86
N LEU A 191 -6.27 22.61 5.66
CA LEU A 191 -5.40 23.59 5.03
C LEU A 191 -6.22 24.73 4.42
N SER A 192 -5.81 25.95 4.77
CA SER A 192 -6.33 27.17 4.16
C SER A 192 -6.05 27.16 2.66
N GLY A 193 -7.10 27.25 1.85
CA GLY A 193 -7.00 27.30 0.38
C GLY A 193 -7.49 26.03 -0.32
N THR A 194 -7.25 24.85 0.25
CA THR A 194 -7.72 23.58 -0.34
C THR A 194 -8.98 23.04 0.35
N GLY A 195 -9.19 23.37 1.63
CA GLY A 195 -10.26 22.77 2.44
C GLY A 195 -10.02 21.30 2.77
N GLU A 196 -8.89 20.74 2.35
CA GLU A 196 -8.50 19.36 2.62
C GLU A 196 -7.94 19.22 4.04
N PRO A 197 -8.16 18.09 4.75
CA PRO A 197 -7.53 17.88 6.04
C PRO A 197 -6.01 17.97 5.96
N ALA A 198 -5.39 18.70 6.88
CA ALA A 198 -3.96 19.01 6.82
C ALA A 198 -3.04 17.78 6.91
N LEU A 199 -3.59 16.65 7.36
CA LEU A 199 -2.88 15.38 7.43
C LEU A 199 -2.78 14.67 6.07
N VAL A 200 -3.65 14.99 5.10
CA VAL A 200 -3.72 14.24 3.83
C VAL A 200 -2.49 14.48 2.94
N PRO A 201 -1.96 15.70 2.74
CA PRO A 201 -0.74 15.89 1.97
C PRO A 201 0.46 15.15 2.55
N LEU A 202 0.55 15.09 3.88
CA LEU A 202 1.55 14.29 4.58
C LEU A 202 1.43 12.80 4.24
N LEU A 203 0.22 12.24 4.30
CA LEU A 203 -0.03 10.83 3.98
C LEU A 203 0.28 10.51 2.52
N ARG A 204 -0.02 11.42 1.59
CA ARG A 204 0.32 11.24 0.16
C ARG A 204 1.82 11.21 -0.07
N LEU A 205 2.56 12.14 0.51
CA LEU A 205 4.02 12.13 0.40
C LEU A 205 4.62 10.87 1.03
N LEU A 206 4.10 10.47 2.20
CA LEU A 206 4.57 9.25 2.86
C LEU A 206 4.29 8.00 2.01
N ARG A 207 3.15 7.95 1.31
CA ARG A 207 2.82 6.87 0.37
C ARG A 207 3.88 6.76 -0.74
N GLU A 208 4.36 7.88 -1.26
CA GLU A 208 5.42 7.91 -2.27
C GLU A 208 6.78 7.43 -1.74
N ARG A 209 7.01 7.54 -0.43
CA ARG A 209 8.28 7.17 0.23
C ARG A 209 8.34 5.71 0.68
N VAL A 210 7.21 5.01 0.75
CA VAL A 210 7.13 3.59 1.18
C VAL A 210 7.10 2.59 0.01
N VAL A 211 7.65 2.96 -1.16
CA VAL A 211 7.75 2.08 -2.33
C VAL A 211 8.51 0.80 -1.95
N GLY A 212 7.96 -0.36 -2.31
CA GLY A 212 8.50 -1.67 -1.95
C GLY A 212 8.01 -2.23 -0.61
N HIS A 213 7.16 -1.51 0.12
CA HIS A 213 6.59 -1.95 1.40
C HIS A 213 5.05 -2.09 1.33
N PRO A 214 4.52 -3.23 0.84
CA PRO A 214 3.10 -3.39 0.52
C PRO A 214 2.17 -3.23 1.73
N GLN A 215 2.61 -3.63 2.92
CA GLN A 215 1.85 -3.46 4.16
C GLN A 215 1.72 -1.98 4.56
N GLU A 216 2.81 -1.21 4.42
CA GLU A 216 2.84 0.22 4.73
C GLU A 216 1.98 0.98 3.73
N ALA A 217 2.06 0.63 2.44
CA ALA A 217 1.21 1.19 1.39
C ALA A 217 -0.27 0.92 1.65
N THR A 218 -0.65 -0.32 1.99
CA THR A 218 -2.04 -0.69 2.28
C THR A 218 -2.61 0.11 3.44
N PHE A 219 -1.83 0.32 4.50
CA PHE A 219 -2.22 1.15 5.64
C PHE A 219 -2.49 2.60 5.22
N LEU A 220 -1.59 3.20 4.42
CA LEU A 220 -1.75 4.58 3.95
C LEU A 220 -2.93 4.72 3.00
N GLU A 221 -3.17 3.74 2.13
CA GLU A 221 -4.36 3.69 1.26
C GLU A 221 -5.65 3.67 2.07
N GLY A 222 -5.71 2.89 3.15
CA GLY A 222 -6.87 2.88 4.05
C GLY A 222 -7.17 4.26 4.66
N LEU A 223 -6.13 5.00 5.06
CA LEU A 223 -6.28 6.35 5.60
C LEU A 223 -6.63 7.40 4.53
N LEU A 224 -6.12 7.23 3.31
CA LEU A 224 -6.33 8.15 2.19
C LEU A 224 -7.65 7.93 1.48
N ALA A 225 -8.17 6.70 1.42
CA ALA A 225 -9.34 6.33 0.62
C ALA A 225 -10.55 7.28 0.76
N PRO A 226 -10.93 7.76 1.96
CA PRO A 226 -12.05 8.71 2.09
C PRO A 226 -11.81 10.07 1.42
N TYR A 227 -10.56 10.45 1.22
CA TYR A 227 -10.12 11.76 0.74
C TYR A 227 -9.62 11.74 -0.71
N GLU A 228 -9.46 10.56 -1.29
CA GLU A 228 -9.11 10.40 -2.71
C GLU A 228 -10.37 10.46 -3.59
N VAL A 229 -11.57 10.37 -3.00
CA VAL A 229 -12.84 10.52 -3.72
C VAL A 229 -13.02 11.98 -4.17
N GLY A 230 -12.97 12.21 -5.48
CA GLY A 230 -13.15 13.54 -6.08
C GLY A 230 -11.87 14.37 -6.21
N ARG A 231 -10.68 13.79 -5.95
CA ARG A 231 -9.43 14.46 -6.31
C ARG A 231 -9.24 14.51 -7.83
N PRO A 232 -8.48 15.50 -8.35
CA PRO A 232 -8.14 15.52 -9.76
C PRO A 232 -7.41 14.24 -10.16
N LEU A 233 -7.80 13.66 -11.30
CA LEU A 233 -7.11 12.51 -11.89
C LEU A 233 -5.70 12.92 -12.30
N LYS A 234 -4.69 12.15 -11.90
CA LYS A 234 -3.31 12.34 -12.35
C LYS A 234 -3.08 11.49 -13.59
N LEU A 235 -2.91 12.14 -14.73
CA LEU A 235 -2.69 11.48 -16.02
C LEU A 235 -1.23 11.65 -16.43
N PHE A 236 -0.53 10.53 -16.65
CA PHE A 236 0.79 10.54 -17.28
C PHE A 236 0.61 10.36 -18.79
N VAL A 237 1.20 11.23 -19.61
CA VAL A 237 1.11 11.11 -21.08
C VAL A 237 2.47 10.72 -21.66
N SER A 238 2.57 9.47 -22.09
CA SER A 238 3.73 8.92 -22.80
C SER A 238 3.54 9.06 -24.31
N TYR A 239 4.52 9.62 -25.01
CA TYR A 239 4.42 9.94 -26.44
C TYR A 239 5.80 10.01 -27.12
N ARG A 240 5.81 9.86 -28.45
CA ARG A 240 6.99 10.19 -29.26
C ARG A 240 7.07 11.69 -29.51
N ARG A 241 8.28 12.24 -29.48
CA ARG A 241 8.51 13.68 -29.67
C ARG A 241 7.91 14.24 -30.97
N HIS A 242 7.87 13.47 -32.06
CA HIS A 242 7.25 13.92 -33.31
C HIS A 242 5.73 14.11 -33.18
N SER A 243 5.11 13.39 -32.25
CA SER A 243 3.67 13.45 -31.95
C SER A 243 3.31 14.62 -31.03
N TRP A 244 4.29 15.43 -30.60
CA TRP A 244 4.12 16.60 -29.72
C TRP A 244 2.92 17.49 -30.09
N PRO A 245 2.73 17.91 -31.37
CA PRO A 245 1.62 18.80 -31.71
C PRO A 245 0.25 18.20 -31.39
N PHE A 246 0.09 16.88 -31.54
CA PHE A 246 -1.13 16.18 -31.17
C PHE A 246 -1.23 16.04 -29.65
N THR A 247 -0.16 15.57 -28.99
CA THR A 247 -0.11 15.34 -27.54
C THR A 247 -0.45 16.60 -26.75
N HIS A 248 0.08 17.76 -27.14
CA HIS A 248 -0.21 19.02 -26.48
C HIS A 248 -1.69 19.39 -26.57
N ARG A 249 -2.29 19.29 -27.77
CA ARG A 249 -3.72 19.58 -27.98
C ARG A 249 -4.61 18.60 -27.22
N LEU A 250 -4.22 17.33 -27.16
CA LEU A 250 -4.91 16.31 -26.36
C LEU A 250 -4.91 16.72 -24.89
N ALA A 251 -3.76 17.07 -24.33
CA ALA A 251 -3.65 17.47 -22.94
C ALA A 251 -4.48 18.73 -22.64
N GLU A 252 -4.41 19.77 -23.47
CA GLU A 252 -5.25 20.97 -23.31
C GLU A 252 -6.74 20.62 -23.33
N ALA A 253 -7.17 19.78 -24.28
CA ALA A 253 -8.57 19.36 -24.38
C ALA A 253 -9.02 18.52 -23.18
N LEU A 254 -8.16 17.64 -22.66
CA LEU A 254 -8.43 16.83 -21.48
C LEU A 254 -8.51 17.71 -20.23
N SER A 255 -7.58 18.65 -20.02
CA SER A 255 -7.61 19.58 -18.88
C SER A 255 -8.84 20.48 -18.87
N GLN A 256 -9.42 20.77 -20.04
CA GLN A 256 -10.68 21.54 -20.13
C GLN A 256 -11.92 20.71 -19.80
N ARG A 257 -11.87 19.39 -19.97
CA ARG A 257 -13.04 18.48 -19.85
C ARG A 257 -13.03 17.65 -18.58
N LEU A 258 -11.85 17.38 -18.03
CA LEU A 258 -11.63 16.56 -16.87
C LEU A 258 -11.05 17.42 -15.77
N GLN A 259 -11.47 17.16 -14.54
CA GLN A 259 -10.71 17.60 -13.36
C GLN A 259 -9.48 16.69 -13.26
N ALA A 260 -8.43 17.01 -14.01
CA ALA A 260 -7.23 16.20 -14.12
C ALA A 260 -5.96 17.05 -14.09
N GLU A 261 -4.97 16.57 -13.35
CA GLU A 261 -3.59 17.00 -13.43
C GLU A 261 -2.89 16.16 -14.50
N ILE A 262 -2.42 16.81 -15.57
CA ILE A 262 -1.82 16.11 -16.71
C ILE A 262 -0.32 16.37 -16.70
N PHE A 263 0.44 15.31 -16.49
CA PHE A 263 1.89 15.32 -16.65
C PHE A 263 2.25 14.88 -18.06
N ILE A 264 3.02 15.71 -18.75
CA ILE A 264 3.62 15.39 -20.05
C ILE A 264 5.10 15.58 -19.90
N ASP A 265 5.88 14.55 -20.27
CA ASP A 265 7.32 14.67 -20.24
C ASP A 265 7.81 15.69 -21.28
N TYR A 266 8.49 16.74 -20.79
CA TYR A 266 9.21 17.71 -21.60
C TYR A 266 10.70 17.44 -21.43
N GLN A 267 11.36 16.98 -22.50
CA GLN A 267 12.79 16.67 -22.57
C GLN A 267 13.73 17.90 -22.43
N LYS A 268 13.54 18.79 -21.44
CA LYS A 268 14.35 20.01 -21.24
C LYS A 268 14.91 20.17 -19.82
N ILE A 269 15.05 19.10 -19.05
CA ILE A 269 15.67 19.14 -17.71
C ILE A 269 16.89 18.20 -17.67
N ASP A 270 17.95 18.61 -16.98
CA ASP A 270 19.27 17.97 -16.89
C ASP A 270 19.21 16.43 -16.68
N GLN A 271 20.01 15.70 -17.46
CA GLN A 271 20.01 14.24 -17.57
C GLN A 271 20.23 13.48 -16.24
N ALA A 272 20.83 14.13 -15.24
CA ALA A 272 21.17 13.47 -13.97
C ALA A 272 19.96 13.26 -13.03
N ASN A 273 18.89 14.07 -13.15
CA ASN A 273 17.69 14.00 -12.30
C ASN A 273 16.43 13.55 -13.05
N PHE A 274 16.56 13.23 -14.34
CA PHE A 274 15.43 13.00 -15.24
C PHE A 274 14.76 11.65 -15.03
N ALA A 275 15.56 10.59 -14.84
CA ALA A 275 15.05 9.23 -14.61
C ALA A 275 14.19 9.16 -13.34
N SER A 276 14.71 9.68 -12.23
CA SER A 276 14.01 9.69 -10.94
C SER A 276 12.75 10.55 -10.97
N SER A 277 12.75 11.67 -11.71
CA SER A 277 11.56 12.51 -11.86
C SER A 277 10.47 11.82 -12.68
N ILE A 278 10.80 11.16 -13.79
CA ILE A 278 9.81 10.42 -14.60
C ILE A 278 9.23 9.24 -13.81
N GLU A 279 10.07 8.48 -13.12
CA GLU A 279 9.64 7.38 -12.26
C GLU A 279 8.66 7.87 -11.19
N GLN A 280 8.98 8.96 -10.50
CA GLN A 280 8.10 9.53 -9.48
C GLN A 280 6.73 9.94 -10.05
N HIS A 281 6.69 10.56 -11.23
CA HIS A 281 5.42 10.93 -11.87
C HIS A 281 4.62 9.70 -12.31
N LEU A 282 5.26 8.64 -12.80
CA LEU A 282 4.58 7.36 -13.10
C LEU A 282 4.03 6.70 -11.85
N HIS A 283 4.79 6.69 -10.74
CA HIS A 283 4.35 6.15 -9.46
C HIS A 283 3.09 6.85 -8.93
N THR A 284 3.02 8.16 -9.08
CA THR A 284 1.94 9.00 -8.53
C THR A 284 0.73 9.15 -9.47
N SER A 285 0.86 8.75 -10.73
CA SER A 285 -0.23 8.85 -11.71
C SER A 285 -1.30 7.79 -11.50
N ASP A 286 -2.54 8.14 -11.79
CA ASP A 286 -3.69 7.22 -11.72
C ASP A 286 -3.84 6.40 -12.99
N VAL A 287 -3.52 7.00 -14.13
CA VAL A 287 -3.65 6.40 -15.46
C VAL A 287 -2.48 6.85 -16.34
N VAL A 288 -1.99 5.95 -17.18
CA VAL A 288 -1.00 6.24 -18.21
C VAL A 288 -1.66 6.26 -19.59
N LEU A 289 -1.55 7.36 -20.30
CA LEU A 289 -2.00 7.52 -21.68
C LEU A 289 -0.80 7.31 -22.61
N LEU A 290 -0.87 6.31 -23.49
CA LEU A 290 0.15 6.07 -24.51
C LEU A 290 -0.35 6.57 -25.87
N VAL A 291 0.28 7.61 -26.41
CA VAL A 291 -0.04 8.14 -27.74
C VAL A 291 0.58 7.24 -28.81
N VAL A 292 -0.29 6.59 -29.59
CA VAL A 292 0.09 5.64 -30.64
C VAL A 292 -0.02 6.32 -32.01
N THR A 293 1.13 6.65 -32.58
CA THR A 293 1.35 7.16 -33.93
C THR A 293 2.18 6.14 -34.73
N HIS A 294 2.35 6.41 -36.03
CA HIS A 294 3.12 5.54 -36.93
C HIS A 294 4.59 5.33 -36.50
N ASP A 295 5.14 6.21 -35.66
CA ASP A 295 6.52 6.15 -35.16
C ASP A 295 6.63 5.64 -33.70
N THR A 296 5.51 5.38 -33.01
CA THR A 296 5.51 4.94 -31.61
C THR A 296 6.31 3.66 -31.40
N PHE A 297 6.06 2.65 -32.24
CA PHE A 297 6.71 1.33 -32.19
C PHE A 297 7.75 1.14 -33.29
N GLY A 298 8.41 2.21 -33.74
CA GLY A 298 9.52 2.11 -34.70
C GLY A 298 10.74 1.38 -34.12
N PRO A 299 11.83 1.19 -34.90
CA PRO A 299 12.96 0.33 -34.53
C PRO A 299 13.58 0.63 -33.15
N ARG A 300 13.56 1.91 -32.74
CA ARG A 300 14.08 2.38 -31.47
C ARG A 300 13.38 1.74 -30.26
N ILE A 301 12.13 1.26 -30.38
CA ILE A 301 11.42 0.61 -29.28
C ILE A 301 12.13 -0.64 -28.77
N HIS A 302 12.99 -1.27 -29.57
CA HIS A 302 13.78 -2.43 -29.16
C HIS A 302 15.02 -2.07 -28.33
N GLU A 303 15.41 -0.79 -28.28
CA GLU A 303 16.54 -0.33 -27.47
C GLU A 303 16.15 -0.29 -25.99
N ALA A 304 17.00 -0.83 -25.11
CA ALA A 304 16.75 -0.85 -23.66
C ALA A 304 16.77 0.56 -23.02
N GLU A 305 17.39 1.53 -23.69
CA GLU A 305 17.47 2.94 -23.30
C GLU A 305 16.31 3.78 -23.86
N ASP A 306 15.36 3.17 -24.59
CA ASP A 306 14.22 3.91 -25.11
C ASP A 306 13.27 4.32 -23.97
N TRP A 307 13.11 5.63 -23.80
CA TRP A 307 12.27 6.18 -22.73
C TRP A 307 10.83 5.71 -22.82
N LEU A 308 10.25 5.68 -24.03
CA LEU A 308 8.87 5.21 -24.22
C LEU A 308 8.73 3.76 -23.74
N ARG A 309 9.66 2.87 -24.11
CA ARG A 309 9.69 1.49 -23.62
C ARG A 309 9.77 1.45 -22.08
N ARG A 310 10.70 2.20 -21.49
CA ARG A 310 10.91 2.24 -20.03
C ARG A 310 9.67 2.67 -19.27
N GLU A 311 9.03 3.74 -19.73
CA GLU A 311 7.80 4.26 -19.12
C GLU A 311 6.66 3.24 -19.17
N VAL A 312 6.44 2.62 -20.34
CA VAL A 312 5.38 1.62 -20.52
C VAL A 312 5.67 0.36 -19.70
N ALA A 313 6.91 -0.13 -19.72
CA ALA A 313 7.33 -1.29 -18.93
C ALA A 313 7.14 -1.03 -17.42
N LEU A 314 7.51 0.16 -16.94
CA LEU A 314 7.33 0.54 -15.54
C LEU A 314 5.84 0.68 -15.18
N ALA A 315 5.05 1.37 -16.02
CA ALA A 315 3.61 1.50 -15.80
C ALA A 315 2.94 0.14 -15.65
N ARG A 316 3.32 -0.84 -16.48
CA ARG A 316 2.83 -2.23 -16.40
C ARG A 316 3.30 -2.93 -15.14
N ALA A 317 4.58 -2.80 -14.77
CA ALA A 317 5.11 -3.39 -13.53
C ALA A 317 4.39 -2.84 -12.29
N LEU A 318 3.95 -1.59 -12.33
CA LEU A 318 3.16 -0.94 -11.29
C LEU A 318 1.65 -1.23 -11.35
N GLY A 319 1.19 -2.02 -12.34
CA GLY A 319 -0.23 -2.32 -12.53
C GLY A 319 -1.08 -1.10 -12.86
N LYS A 320 -0.48 -0.04 -13.42
CA LYS A 320 -1.21 1.18 -13.78
C LYS A 320 -2.14 0.90 -14.98
N PRO A 321 -3.39 1.38 -14.96
CA PRO A 321 -4.24 1.39 -16.14
C PRO A 321 -3.53 2.12 -17.29
N LEU A 322 -3.33 1.41 -18.40
CA LEU A 322 -2.68 1.93 -19.60
C LEU A 322 -3.71 2.07 -20.72
N LEU A 323 -3.97 3.30 -21.16
CA LEU A 323 -4.93 3.62 -22.20
C LEU A 323 -4.21 4.04 -23.49
N LEU A 324 -4.51 3.33 -24.57
CA LEU A 324 -3.96 3.62 -25.89
C LEU A 324 -4.76 4.74 -26.57
N ILE A 325 -4.06 5.79 -26.98
CA ILE A 325 -4.63 6.88 -27.78
C ILE A 325 -4.18 6.68 -29.22
N SER A 326 -5.01 6.01 -30.00
CA SER A 326 -4.78 5.79 -31.43
C SER A 326 -4.90 7.10 -32.21
N VAL A 327 -3.82 7.48 -32.91
CA VAL A 327 -3.79 8.59 -33.85
C VAL A 327 -3.83 8.00 -35.25
N ASP A 328 -4.74 8.48 -36.10
CA ASP A 328 -4.92 7.98 -37.48
C ASP A 328 -5.14 6.46 -37.58
N GLY A 329 -5.79 5.86 -36.57
CA GLY A 329 -6.10 4.44 -36.52
C GLY A 329 -4.90 3.53 -36.23
N GLN A 330 -3.76 4.10 -35.80
CA GLN A 330 -2.58 3.31 -35.44
C GLN A 330 -2.81 2.51 -34.16
N LEU A 331 -2.37 1.26 -34.16
CA LEU A 331 -2.46 0.32 -33.06
C LEU A 331 -1.07 -0.25 -32.75
N PRO A 332 -0.85 -0.81 -31.55
CA PRO A 332 0.35 -1.60 -31.29
C PRO A 332 0.51 -2.71 -32.34
N PRO A 333 1.75 -3.01 -32.77
CA PRO A 333 2.02 -4.17 -33.60
C PRO A 333 1.81 -5.46 -32.79
N PRO A 334 1.77 -6.63 -33.44
CA PRO A 334 1.68 -7.92 -32.75
C PRO A 334 2.82 -8.10 -31.75
N ASP A 335 2.59 -8.90 -30.69
CA ASP A 335 3.59 -9.18 -29.65
C ASP A 335 4.92 -9.71 -30.20
N SER A 336 4.91 -10.43 -31.33
CA SER A 336 6.14 -10.91 -31.98
C SER A 336 7.10 -9.79 -32.38
N ASP A 337 6.56 -8.59 -32.61
CA ASP A 337 7.28 -7.42 -33.09
C ASP A 337 7.54 -6.42 -31.95
N LEU A 338 7.17 -6.77 -30.72
CA LEU A 338 7.41 -5.98 -29.52
C LEU A 338 8.46 -6.63 -28.61
N PRO A 339 9.23 -5.83 -27.86
CA PRO A 339 9.97 -6.32 -26.70
C PRO A 339 9.08 -7.09 -25.72
N THR A 340 9.61 -8.11 -25.05
CA THR A 340 8.85 -9.01 -24.16
C THR A 340 8.18 -8.29 -22.99
N ASP A 341 8.82 -7.24 -22.48
CA ASP A 341 8.29 -6.35 -21.43
C ASP A 341 7.09 -5.50 -21.90
N LEU A 342 6.83 -5.43 -23.21
CA LEU A 342 5.70 -4.74 -23.82
C LEU A 342 4.63 -5.67 -24.40
N HIS A 343 4.75 -7.00 -24.24
CA HIS A 343 3.75 -7.95 -24.75
C HIS A 343 2.37 -7.78 -24.10
N GLY A 344 1.30 -7.88 -24.88
CA GLY A 344 -0.09 -7.72 -24.44
C GLY A 344 -0.57 -6.27 -24.39
N LEU A 345 0.08 -5.38 -25.13
CA LEU A 345 -0.40 -4.02 -25.38
C LEU A 345 -1.60 -3.98 -26.32
#